data_AF-A0A7C8BQG3-F1
#
_entry.id   AF-A0A7C8BQG3-F1
#
_cell.length_a   1.000
_cell.length_b   1.000
_cell.length_c   1.000
_cell.angle_alpha   90.00
_cell.angle_beta   90.00
_cell.angle_gamma   90.00
#
_symmetry.space_group_name_H-M   'P 1'
#
loop_
_entity.id
_entity.type
_entity.pdbx_description
1 polymer ?
#
loop_
_entity_poly.entity_id
_entity_poly.type
_entity_poly.pdbx_seq_one_letter_code
_entity_poly.pdbx_strand_id
1 'polypeptide(L)'
;MEDISYINRREGRSGLEGEKNLRMKTARMEAGLSQSDLACRVGATRQTIGLIEAGRYNPSLKLCRAICVALGKTLNDLFWE
;
A
#
# COMPACT_ATOMS: atom_id res chain seq x y z
N MET A 1 -2.29 39.65 -27.88
CA MET A 1 -1.19 39.29 -26.96
C MET A 1 -1.83 39.09 -25.62
N GLU A 2 -2.18 37.84 -25.31
CA GLU A 2 -2.83 37.46 -24.06
C GLU A 2 -1.78 36.73 -23.21
N ASP A 3 -1.67 37.16 -21.96
CA ASP A 3 -0.58 36.88 -21.03
C ASP A 3 -0.65 35.44 -20.50
N ILE A 4 0.33 34.62 -20.86
CA ILE A 4 0.47 33.20 -20.52
C ILE A 4 0.95 32.94 -19.07
N SER A 5 0.87 33.94 -18.19
CA SER A 5 1.38 33.89 -16.82
C SER A 5 0.51 33.13 -15.80
N TYR A 6 -0.70 32.66 -16.14
CA TYR A 6 -1.64 32.08 -15.14
C TYR A 6 -1.94 30.58 -15.22
N ILE A 7 -1.36 29.79 -16.13
CA ILE A 7 -1.63 28.34 -16.18
C ILE A 7 -0.32 27.53 -16.06
N ASN A 8 0.53 27.95 -15.14
CA ASN A 8 1.55 27.10 -14.53
C ASN A 8 1.08 26.72 -13.11
N ARG A 9 -0.07 26.02 -13.04
CA ARG A 9 -0.50 25.42 -11.78
C ARG A 9 0.33 24.15 -11.59
N ARG A 10 1.37 24.29 -10.77
CA ARG A 10 2.14 23.18 -10.20
C ARG A 10 1.16 22.23 -9.51
N GLU A 11 0.71 21.19 -10.23
CA GLU A 11 0.17 19.98 -9.60
C GLU A 11 1.35 19.35 -8.86
N GLY A 12 1.40 19.64 -7.57
CA GLY A 12 2.46 19.22 -6.67
C GLY A 12 2.59 17.70 -6.66
N ARG A 13 3.81 17.25 -6.32
CA ARG A 13 4.17 15.89 -5.91
C ARG A 13 2.98 15.15 -5.30
N SER A 14 2.22 14.40 -6.11
CA SER A 14 1.15 13.53 -5.65
C SER A 14 1.79 12.34 -4.95
N GLY A 15 2.05 12.50 -3.65
CA GLY A 15 2.15 11.35 -2.78
C GLY A 15 0.79 10.69 -2.81
N LEU A 16 0.72 9.44 -3.27
CA LEU A 16 -0.49 8.63 -3.28
C LEU A 16 -1.01 8.52 -1.84
N GLU A 17 -1.84 9.46 -1.38
CA GLU A 17 -2.58 9.36 -0.12
C GLU A 17 -3.88 8.61 -0.42
N GLY A 18 -3.76 7.29 -0.57
CA GLY A 18 -4.91 6.39 -0.60
C GLY A 18 -5.43 6.12 0.81
N GLU A 19 -6.61 5.52 0.90
CA GLU A 19 -7.17 5.08 2.18
C GLU A 19 -6.28 4.03 2.86
N LYS A 20 -6.27 4.05 4.20
CA LYS A 20 -5.50 3.09 5.00
C LYS A 20 -5.98 1.67 4.72
N ASN A 21 -5.06 0.75 4.44
CA ASN A 21 -5.39 -0.67 4.31
C ASN A 21 -5.50 -1.34 5.68
N LEU A 22 -6.61 -1.06 6.38
CA LEU A 22 -6.90 -1.64 7.69
C LEU A 22 -7.17 -3.15 7.61
N ARG A 23 -7.67 -3.65 6.47
CA ARG A 23 -7.94 -5.08 6.25
C ARG A 23 -6.66 -5.90 6.25
N MET A 24 -5.64 -5.45 5.53
CA MET A 24 -4.30 -6.05 5.56
C MET A 24 -3.68 -5.98 6.95
N LYS A 25 -3.79 -4.83 7.62
CA LYS A 25 -3.27 -4.68 8.99
C LYS A 25 -3.91 -5.67 9.95
N THR A 26 -5.24 -5.82 9.92
CA THR A 26 -5.97 -6.76 10.76
C THR A 26 -5.58 -8.21 10.46
N ALA A 27 -5.59 -8.62 9.18
CA ALA A 27 -5.19 -9.96 8.78
C ALA A 27 -3.75 -10.31 9.20
N ARG A 28 -2.83 -9.34 9.14
CA ARG A 28 -1.45 -9.52 9.64
C ARG A 28 -1.41 -9.74 11.15
N MET A 29 -2.20 -8.99 11.92
CA MET A 29 -2.28 -9.14 13.37
C MET A 29 -2.94 -10.47 13.77
N GLU A 30 -4.00 -10.90 13.08
CA GLU A 30 -4.64 -12.21 13.26
C GLU A 30 -3.66 -13.37 13.02
N ALA A 31 -2.76 -13.22 12.04
CA ALA A 31 -1.70 -14.17 11.77
C ALA A 31 -0.53 -14.11 12.79
N GLY A 32 -0.60 -13.24 13.79
CA GLY A 32 0.45 -13.07 14.80
C GLY A 32 1.75 -12.47 14.28
N LEU A 33 1.72 -11.79 13.13
CA LEU A 33 2.91 -11.28 12.46
C LEU A 33 3.16 -9.80 12.76
N SER A 34 4.41 -9.42 13.03
CA SER A 34 4.82 -8.02 12.93
C SER A 34 4.94 -7.57 11.47
N GLN A 35 5.05 -6.27 11.22
CA GLN A 35 5.33 -5.75 9.88
C GLN A 35 6.65 -6.30 9.32
N SER A 36 7.67 -6.46 10.17
CA SER A 36 8.97 -7.03 9.80
C SER A 36 8.85 -8.51 9.42
N ASP A 37 8.03 -9.28 10.14
CA ASP A 37 7.83 -10.70 9.85
C ASP A 37 7.14 -10.89 8.50
N LEU A 38 6.08 -10.12 8.24
CA LEU A 38 5.40 -10.16 6.94
C LEU A 38 6.35 -9.72 5.82
N ALA A 39 7.12 -8.65 6.04
CA ALA A 39 8.10 -8.15 5.09
C ALA A 39 9.12 -9.23 4.70
N CYS A 40 9.66 -9.95 5.69
CA CYS A 40 10.58 -11.06 5.47
C CYS A 40 9.95 -12.18 4.62
N ARG A 41 8.71 -12.56 4.93
CA ARG A 41 7.98 -13.63 4.19
C ARG A 41 7.71 -13.28 2.73
N VAL A 42 7.45 -12.01 2.42
CA VAL A 42 7.05 -11.58 1.06
C VAL A 42 8.18 -10.95 0.26
N GLY A 43 9.41 -10.91 0.81
CA GLY A 43 10.56 -10.30 0.15
C GLY A 43 10.43 -8.78 0.00
N ALA A 44 9.94 -8.10 1.02
CA ALA A 44 9.80 -6.65 1.08
C ALA A 44 10.52 -6.07 2.31
N THR A 45 10.54 -4.73 2.43
CA THR A 45 11.02 -4.06 3.63
C THR A 45 9.88 -3.83 4.62
N ARG A 46 10.18 -3.72 5.91
CA ARG A 46 9.19 -3.31 6.93
C ARG A 46 8.55 -1.96 6.57
N GLN A 47 9.32 -1.03 6.03
CA GLN A 47 8.81 0.28 5.57
C GLN A 47 7.78 0.11 4.46
N THR A 48 8.04 -0.76 3.48
CA THR A 48 7.09 -1.08 2.40
C THR A 48 5.76 -1.57 2.98
N ILE A 49 5.78 -2.54 3.91
CA ILE A 49 4.56 -3.02 4.58
C ILE A 49 3.84 -1.89 5.31
N GLY A 50 4.57 -1.05 6.04
CA GLY A 50 3.99 0.10 6.75
C GLY A 50 3.33 1.12 5.81
N LEU A 51 3.94 1.38 4.64
CA LEU A 51 3.37 2.28 3.64
C LEU A 51 2.10 1.71 2.99
N ILE A 52 2.04 0.38 2.75
CA ILE A 52 0.83 -0.28 2.23
C ILE A 52 -0.31 -0.15 3.25
N GLU A 53 -0.05 -0.50 4.52
CA GLU A 53 -1.05 -0.38 5.59
C GLU A 53 -1.53 1.06 5.79
N ALA A 54 -0.64 2.04 5.57
CA ALA A 54 -0.97 3.45 5.66
C ALA A 54 -1.70 4.01 4.43
N GLY A 55 -1.89 3.21 3.37
CA GLY A 55 -2.48 3.68 2.10
C GLY A 55 -1.54 4.55 1.27
N ARG A 56 -0.25 4.61 1.63
CA ARG A 56 0.77 5.51 1.07
C ARG A 56 1.62 4.87 -0.02
N TYR A 57 1.34 3.62 -0.36
CA TYR A 57 2.03 2.87 -1.40
C TYR A 57 1.08 1.87 -2.04
N ASN A 58 0.98 1.93 -3.36
CA ASN A 58 0.26 0.92 -4.15
C ASN A 58 1.23 -0.21 -4.52
N PRO A 59 1.12 -1.40 -3.91
CA PRO A 59 2.00 -2.52 -4.20
C PRO A 59 1.78 -3.09 -5.61
N SER A 60 2.82 -3.72 -6.17
CA SER A 60 2.67 -4.49 -7.41
C SER A 60 1.76 -5.70 -7.19
N LEU A 61 1.08 -6.19 -8.23
CA LEU A 61 0.27 -7.42 -8.18
C LEU A 61 1.05 -8.63 -7.64
N LYS A 62 2.36 -8.71 -7.95
CA LYS A 62 3.25 -9.75 -7.41
C LYS A 62 3.33 -9.68 -5.89
N LEU A 63 3.49 -8.47 -5.34
CA LEU A 63 3.55 -8.26 -3.90
C LEU A 63 2.17 -8.47 -3.25
N CYS A 64 1.07 -8.02 -3.87
CA CYS A 64 -0.28 -8.31 -3.39
C CYS A 64 -0.51 -9.82 -3.25
N ARG A 65 -0.17 -10.59 -4.30
CA ARG A 65 -0.30 -12.06 -4.28
C ARG A 65 0.55 -12.69 -3.20
N ALA A 66 1.79 -12.23 -3.01
CA ALA A 66 2.67 -12.76 -1.96
C ALA A 66 2.09 -12.49 -0.55
N ILE A 67 1.53 -11.30 -0.32
CA ILE A 67 0.86 -10.94 0.93
C ILE A 67 -0.38 -11.82 1.16
N CYS A 68 -1.22 -11.99 0.13
CA CYS A 68 -2.39 -12.87 0.17
C CYS A 68 -2.02 -14.30 0.60
N VAL A 69 -1.00 -14.89 -0.01
CA VAL A 69 -0.53 -16.24 0.34
C VAL A 69 0.02 -16.28 1.77
N ALA A 70 0.84 -15.28 2.16
CA ALA A 70 1.44 -15.24 3.49
C ALA A 70 0.42 -15.08 4.63
N LEU A 71 -0.74 -14.47 4.35
CA LEU A 71 -1.82 -14.22 5.32
C LEU A 71 -3.00 -15.20 5.18
N GLY A 72 -3.00 -16.09 4.18
CA GLY A 72 -4.13 -16.98 3.91
C GLY A 72 -5.41 -16.25 3.51
N LYS A 73 -5.28 -15.15 2.77
CA LYS A 73 -6.39 -14.29 2.32
C LYS A 73 -6.37 -14.16 0.80
N THR A 74 -7.50 -13.75 0.21
CA THR A 74 -7.60 -13.42 -1.22
C THR A 74 -7.28 -11.94 -1.49
N LEU A 75 -7.21 -11.55 -2.77
CA LEU A 75 -7.08 -10.14 -3.14
C LEU A 75 -8.30 -9.33 -2.68
N ASN A 76 -9.51 -9.89 -2.84
CA ASN A 76 -10.74 -9.24 -2.41
C ASN A 76 -10.77 -9.03 -0.90
N ASP A 77 -10.23 -9.98 -0.12
CA ASP A 77 -10.18 -9.85 1.33
C ASP A 77 -9.32 -8.68 1.81
N LEU A 78 -8.31 -8.27 1.02
CA LEU A 78 -7.28 -7.34 1.46
C LEU A 78 -7.23 -6.00 0.71
N PHE A 79 -7.67 -5.95 -0.55
CA PHE A 79 -7.40 -4.81 -1.43
C PHE A 79 -8.61 -4.32 -2.24
N TRP A 80 -9.78 -4.95 -2.09
CA TRP A 80 -11.00 -4.59 -2.84
C TRP A 80 -12.15 -4.29 -1.88
N GLU A 81 -13.14 -3.50 -2.28
CA GLU A 81 -14.41 -3.31 -1.53
C GLU A 81 -15.48 -4.32 -1.94
#